data_AF-A0A0Q9MUB3-F1
#
_entry.id   AF-A0A0Q9MUB3-F1
#
_cell.length_a   1.000
_cell.length_b   1.000
_cell.length_c   1.000
_cell.angle_alpha   90.00
_cell.angle_beta   90.00
_cell.angle_gamma   90.00
#
_symmetry.space_group_name_H-M   'P 1'
#
loop_
_entity.id
_entity.type
_entity.pdbx_description
1 polymer ?
#
loop_
_entity_poly.entity_id
_entity_poly.type
_entity_poly.pdbx_seq_one_letter_code
_entity_poly.pdbx_strand_id
1 'polypeptide(L)'
;MVDQTASLDSAGAAALEAHFLDPDTGNPARGCPVGEMPAHRFKAKARIWRERNHPETLEGRHARSAADRRVEYTPDCDGMAWISAYLPATTASAVWNRTTAIARGLQGQDEHRAPSQLRADVLSAALLTGGGNQDLQGGNKPPLWPHVRNR
;
A
#
# COMPACT_ATOMS: atom_id res chain seq x y z
N MET A 1 10.23 2.67 3.78
CA MET A 1 10.35 1.25 4.18
C MET A 1 9.59 1.12 5.49
N VAL A 2 8.47 0.38 5.55
CA VAL A 2 7.66 0.27 6.77
C VAL A 2 8.35 -0.72 7.71
N ASP A 3 8.71 -0.25 8.89
CA ASP A 3 9.25 -1.09 9.95
C ASP A 3 8.16 -2.06 10.45
N GLN A 4 8.43 -3.36 10.36
CA GLN A 4 7.47 -4.40 10.71
C GLN A 4 7.53 -4.81 12.19
N THR A 5 8.47 -4.27 12.96
CA THR A 5 8.55 -4.46 14.43
C THR A 5 7.80 -3.36 15.18
N ALA A 6 7.57 -2.19 14.57
CA ALA A 6 6.86 -1.06 15.18
C ALA A 6 5.42 -1.38 15.64
N SER A 7 4.82 -2.47 15.13
CA SER A 7 3.47 -2.91 15.53
C SER A 7 3.45 -4.01 16.61
N LEU A 8 4.62 -4.52 17.03
CA LEU A 8 4.72 -5.50 18.11
C LEU A 8 5.13 -4.80 19.40
N ASP A 9 4.52 -5.19 20.52
CA ASP A 9 5.04 -4.82 21.83
C ASP A 9 6.40 -5.51 22.08
N SER A 10 7.13 -5.08 23.10
CA SER A 10 8.46 -5.63 23.41
C SER A 10 8.42 -7.15 23.67
N ALA A 11 7.31 -7.65 24.21
CA ALA A 11 7.09 -9.09 24.42
C ALA A 11 6.89 -9.84 23.09
N GLY A 12 6.11 -9.29 22.15
CA GLY A 12 5.92 -9.85 20.82
C GLY A 12 7.17 -9.81 19.96
N ALA A 13 8.00 -8.78 20.11
CA ALA A 13 9.32 -8.70 19.46
C ALA A 13 10.28 -9.77 19.99
N ALA A 14 10.38 -9.93 21.32
CA ALA A 14 11.22 -10.97 21.94
C ALA A 14 10.79 -12.39 21.56
N ALA A 15 9.48 -12.64 21.46
CA ALA A 15 8.96 -13.95 21.03
C ALA A 15 9.21 -14.22 19.52
N LEU A 16 9.22 -13.18 18.68
CA LEU A 16 9.60 -13.30 17.27
C LEU A 16 11.08 -13.62 17.14
N GLU A 17 11.93 -12.93 17.90
CA GLU A 17 13.38 -13.18 17.95
C GLU A 17 13.68 -14.59 18.43
N ALA A 18 13.07 -15.02 19.54
CA ALA A 18 13.21 -16.40 20.03
C ALA A 18 12.73 -17.44 19.00
N HIS A 19 11.69 -17.16 18.22
CA HIS A 19 11.19 -18.12 17.25
C HIS A 19 12.06 -18.25 15.97
N PHE A 20 12.71 -17.16 15.55
CA PHE A 20 13.43 -17.12 14.27
C PHE A 20 14.95 -17.01 14.37
N LEU A 21 15.47 -16.52 15.50
CA LEU A 21 16.89 -16.16 15.66
C LEU A 21 17.56 -16.88 16.82
N ASP A 22 16.83 -17.65 17.65
CA ASP A 22 17.43 -18.45 18.72
C ASP A 22 18.17 -19.68 18.14
N PRO A 23 19.51 -19.73 18.26
CA PRO A 23 20.33 -20.79 17.69
C PRO A 23 20.20 -22.14 18.41
N ASP A 24 19.67 -22.16 19.64
CA ASP A 24 19.53 -23.37 20.47
C ASP A 24 18.15 -24.03 20.31
N THR A 25 17.26 -23.43 19.52
CA THR A 25 15.95 -24.01 19.21
C THR A 25 16.14 -25.26 18.36
N GLY A 26 15.90 -26.45 18.94
CA GLY A 26 15.99 -27.75 18.25
C GLY A 26 15.03 -27.94 17.04
N ASN A 27 14.31 -26.89 16.62
CA ASN A 27 13.46 -26.85 15.45
C ASN A 27 13.59 -25.48 14.74
N PRO A 28 14.67 -25.22 13.97
CA PRO A 28 14.82 -23.98 13.22
C PRO A 28 13.62 -23.83 12.28
N ALA A 29 12.89 -22.72 12.39
CA ALA A 29 11.60 -22.44 11.76
C ALA A 29 11.40 -23.14 10.40
N ARG A 30 10.92 -24.40 10.41
CA ARG A 30 10.73 -25.27 9.24
C ARG A 30 11.94 -25.26 8.27
N GLY A 31 13.08 -25.77 8.73
CA GLY A 31 14.12 -26.37 7.88
C GLY A 31 15.12 -25.42 7.23
N CYS A 32 15.41 -24.26 7.83
CA CYS A 32 16.48 -23.39 7.35
C CYS A 32 17.22 -22.79 8.55
N PRO A 33 18.56 -22.96 8.65
CA PRO A 33 19.36 -22.37 9.72
C PRO A 33 19.21 -20.85 9.78
N VAL A 34 19.44 -20.29 10.97
CA VAL A 34 19.53 -18.84 11.17
C VAL A 34 20.59 -18.27 10.23
N GLY A 35 20.24 -17.25 9.45
CA GLY A 35 21.14 -16.60 8.49
C GLY A 35 21.15 -17.20 7.07
N GLU A 36 20.58 -18.38 6.85
CA GLU A 36 20.54 -19.02 5.51
C GLU A 36 19.22 -18.83 4.75
N MET A 37 18.21 -18.28 5.42
CA MET A 37 16.90 -18.07 4.79
C MET A 37 16.90 -16.82 3.90
N PRO A 38 16.50 -16.93 2.61
CA PRO A 38 16.36 -15.77 1.73
C PRO A 38 15.39 -14.72 2.31
N ALA A 39 15.76 -13.45 2.25
CA ALA A 39 15.03 -12.34 2.89
C ALA A 39 13.52 -12.29 2.54
N HIS A 40 13.14 -12.69 1.32
CA HIS A 40 11.73 -12.74 0.91
C HIS A 40 10.94 -13.84 1.65
N ARG A 41 11.56 -15.00 1.93
CA ARG A 41 10.95 -16.09 2.71
C ARG A 41 10.90 -15.76 4.20
N PHE A 42 11.93 -15.11 4.73
CA PHE A 42 11.92 -14.60 6.10
C PHE A 42 10.76 -13.62 6.31
N LYS A 43 10.59 -12.63 5.41
CA LYS A 43 9.47 -11.67 5.47
C LYS A 43 8.10 -12.36 5.44
N ALA A 44 7.92 -13.36 4.58
CA ALA A 44 6.67 -14.12 4.50
C ALA A 44 6.40 -14.93 5.78
N LYS A 45 7.39 -15.63 6.32
CA LYS A 45 7.26 -16.43 7.55
C LYS A 45 7.06 -15.57 8.80
N ALA A 46 7.83 -14.49 8.94
CA ALA A 46 7.68 -13.53 10.03
C ALA A 46 6.29 -12.90 10.05
N ARG A 47 5.74 -12.57 8.87
CA ARG A 47 4.35 -12.10 8.75
C ARG A 47 3.34 -13.13 9.24
N ILE A 48 3.44 -14.39 8.81
CA ILE A 48 2.52 -15.47 9.22
C ILE A 48 2.60 -15.73 10.72
N TRP A 49 3.82 -15.77 11.27
CA TRP A 49 4.02 -15.96 12.71
C TRP A 49 3.43 -14.79 13.51
N ARG A 50 3.67 -13.56 13.05
CA ARG A 50 3.08 -12.35 13.64
C ARG A 50 1.56 -12.39 13.60
N GLU A 51 0.97 -12.82 12.49
CA GLU A 51 -0.49 -12.91 12.35
C GLU A 51 -1.11 -13.92 13.34
N ARG A 52 -0.37 -14.97 13.73
CA ARG A 52 -0.82 -16.02 14.66
C ARG A 52 -0.54 -15.72 16.14
N ASN A 53 0.51 -14.97 16.42
CA ASN A 53 0.98 -14.69 17.79
C ASN A 53 0.75 -13.24 18.21
N HIS A 54 -0.03 -12.46 17.45
CA HIS A 54 -0.38 -11.11 17.84
C HIS A 54 -1.30 -11.12 19.06
N PRO A 55 -1.02 -10.33 20.12
CA PRO A 55 -1.81 -10.32 21.35
C PRO A 55 -3.24 -9.76 21.14
N GLU A 56 -3.44 -8.93 20.10
CA GLU A 56 -4.76 -8.48 19.66
C GLU A 56 -5.29 -9.32 18.48
N THR A 57 -6.55 -9.75 18.56
CA THR A 57 -7.23 -10.45 17.47
C THR A 57 -7.23 -9.62 16.19
N LEU A 58 -7.34 -10.29 15.04
CA LEU A 58 -7.36 -9.63 13.73
C LEU A 58 -8.53 -8.64 13.63
N GLU A 59 -9.67 -8.99 14.23
CA GLU A 59 -10.86 -8.16 14.33
C GLU A 59 -10.65 -6.92 15.21
N GLY A 60 -9.95 -7.05 16.35
CA GLY A 60 -9.66 -5.93 17.27
C GLY A 60 -8.77 -4.87 16.63
N ARG A 61 -7.75 -5.29 15.87
CA ARG A 61 -6.91 -4.38 15.09
C ARG A 61 -7.68 -3.74 13.93
N HIS A 62 -8.55 -4.49 13.26
CA HIS A 62 -9.36 -3.94 12.17
C HIS A 62 -10.32 -2.86 12.67
N ALA A 63 -10.95 -3.08 13.84
CA ALA A 63 -11.84 -2.12 14.48
C ALA A 63 -11.10 -0.84 14.92
N ARG A 64 -9.91 -0.96 15.54
CA ARG A 64 -9.09 0.20 15.91
C ARG A 64 -8.59 0.97 14.68
N SER A 65 -8.02 0.28 13.68
CA SER A 65 -7.56 0.93 12.44
C SER A 65 -8.70 1.56 11.63
N ALA A 66 -9.94 1.09 11.76
CA ALA A 66 -11.10 1.73 11.16
C ALA A 66 -11.50 3.04 11.87
N ALA A 67 -11.23 3.17 13.17
CA ALA A 67 -11.47 4.40 13.93
C ALA A 67 -10.45 5.50 13.60
N ASP A 68 -9.19 5.13 13.34
CA ASP A 68 -8.08 6.07 13.05
C ASP A 68 -8.06 6.61 11.61
N ARG A 69 -9.05 6.22 10.80
CA ARG A 69 -9.11 6.57 9.38
C ARG A 69 -9.15 8.08 9.20
N ARG A 70 -8.26 8.61 8.37
CA ARG A 70 -8.13 10.05 8.12
C ARG A 70 -7.52 10.34 6.76
N VAL A 71 -7.70 11.56 6.30
CA VAL A 71 -7.05 12.09 5.11
C VAL A 71 -6.22 13.30 5.54
N GLU A 72 -4.96 13.32 5.12
CA GLU A 72 -4.01 14.37 5.41
C GLU A 72 -3.63 15.08 4.11
N TYR A 73 -3.44 16.40 4.21
CA TYR A 73 -2.92 17.25 3.15
C TYR A 73 -1.60 17.84 3.60
N THR A 74 -0.55 17.64 2.80
CA THR A 74 0.80 18.13 3.09
C THR A 74 1.32 18.90 1.89
N PRO A 75 1.46 20.24 1.95
CA PRO A 75 2.04 21.01 0.86
C PRO A 75 3.50 20.61 0.63
N ASP A 76 3.94 20.67 -0.62
CA ASP A 76 5.32 20.41 -1.07
C ASP A 76 5.83 21.62 -1.88
N CYS A 77 7.09 21.57 -2.31
CA CYS A 77 7.68 22.60 -3.18
C CYS A 77 7.04 22.60 -4.59
N ASP A 78 7.29 23.68 -5.35
CA ASP A 78 6.94 23.80 -6.77
C ASP A 78 5.43 23.72 -7.11
N GLY A 79 4.57 24.11 -6.17
CA GLY A 79 3.12 24.09 -6.36
C GLY A 79 2.51 22.69 -6.28
N MET A 80 3.25 21.71 -5.76
CA MET A 80 2.79 20.36 -5.53
C MET A 80 2.33 20.15 -4.09
N ALA A 81 1.48 19.15 -3.86
CA ALA A 81 1.06 18.76 -2.53
C ALA A 81 0.71 17.26 -2.50
N TRP A 82 0.85 16.68 -1.32
CA TRP A 82 0.48 15.30 -1.04
C TRP A 82 -0.91 15.25 -0.43
N ILE A 83 -1.74 14.34 -0.94
CA ILE A 83 -2.94 13.86 -0.27
C ILE A 83 -2.69 12.41 0.14
N SER A 84 -2.75 12.14 1.44
CA SER A 84 -2.50 10.82 2.01
C SER A 84 -3.73 10.33 2.76
N ALA A 85 -4.24 9.15 2.41
CA ALA A 85 -5.36 8.53 3.10
C ALA A 85 -4.87 7.37 3.97
N TYR A 86 -5.07 7.48 5.28
CA TYR A 86 -4.89 6.38 6.23
C TYR A 86 -6.21 5.62 6.34
N LEU A 87 -6.25 4.40 5.81
CA LEU A 87 -7.45 3.59 5.65
C LEU A 87 -7.20 2.16 6.14
N PRO A 88 -8.27 1.40 6.47
CA PRO A 88 -8.15 -0.04 6.65
C PRO A 88 -7.45 -0.69 5.45
N ALA A 89 -6.53 -1.61 5.70
CA ALA A 89 -5.65 -2.20 4.67
C ALA A 89 -6.41 -2.75 3.46
N THR A 90 -7.58 -3.35 3.68
CA THR A 90 -8.47 -3.85 2.62
C THR A 90 -8.96 -2.73 1.71
N THR A 91 -9.37 -1.60 2.29
CA THR A 91 -9.87 -0.44 1.55
C THR A 91 -8.74 0.24 0.79
N ALA A 92 -7.59 0.47 1.45
CA ALA A 92 -6.40 1.03 0.81
C ALA A 92 -5.94 0.16 -0.39
N SER A 93 -5.96 -1.16 -0.23
CA SER A 93 -5.61 -2.11 -1.29
C SER A 93 -6.61 -2.09 -2.44
N ALA A 94 -7.91 -1.96 -2.15
CA ALA A 94 -8.95 -1.84 -3.18
C ALA A 94 -8.77 -0.55 -4.00
N VAL A 95 -8.52 0.58 -3.35
CA VAL A 95 -8.23 1.87 -4.02
C VAL A 95 -6.99 1.75 -4.91
N TRP A 96 -5.91 1.19 -4.39
CA TRP A 96 -4.67 0.99 -5.14
C TRP A 96 -4.87 0.09 -6.37
N ASN A 97 -5.56 -1.04 -6.19
CA ASN A 97 -5.81 -1.99 -7.27
C ASN A 97 -6.70 -1.37 -8.35
N ARG A 98 -7.77 -0.67 -7.97
CA ARG A 98 -8.68 0.01 -8.92
C ARG A 98 -7.94 1.04 -9.74
N THR A 99 -7.21 1.96 -9.09
CA THR A 99 -6.45 3.01 -9.79
C THR A 99 -5.37 2.44 -10.68
N THR A 100 -4.69 1.37 -10.24
CA THR A 100 -3.67 0.68 -11.04
C THR A 100 -4.27 -0.03 -12.26
N ALA A 101 -5.43 -0.68 -12.10
CA ALA A 101 -6.10 -1.36 -13.22
C ALA A 101 -6.52 -0.37 -14.31
N ILE A 102 -7.11 0.77 -13.93
CA ILE A 102 -7.47 1.84 -14.87
C ILE A 102 -6.22 2.41 -15.53
N ALA A 103 -5.18 2.76 -14.75
CA ALA A 103 -3.93 3.29 -15.28
C ALA A 103 -3.27 2.34 -16.28
N ARG A 104 -3.31 1.03 -16.04
CA ARG A 104 -2.84 0.01 -16.99
C ARG A 104 -3.66 -0.03 -18.28
N GLY A 105 -4.98 0.13 -18.19
CA GLY A 105 -5.85 0.22 -19.36
C GLY A 105 -5.58 1.44 -20.24
N LEU A 106 -5.00 2.50 -19.68
CA LEU A 106 -4.56 3.69 -20.43
C LEU A 106 -3.20 3.51 -21.11
N GLN A 107 -2.44 2.48 -20.76
CA GLN A 107 -1.15 2.23 -21.41
C GLN A 107 -1.36 1.77 -22.85
N GLY A 108 -0.75 2.47 -23.80
CA GLY A 108 -0.82 2.19 -25.23
C GLY A 108 0.43 2.69 -25.96
N GLN A 109 0.51 2.45 -27.27
CA GLN A 109 1.69 2.83 -28.08
C GLN A 109 1.93 4.35 -28.11
N ASP A 110 0.86 5.13 -27.96
CA ASP A 110 0.90 6.60 -27.94
C ASP A 110 0.87 7.19 -26.52
N GLU A 111 0.93 6.34 -25.48
CA GLU A 111 0.94 6.80 -24.09
C GLU A 111 2.38 6.90 -23.57
N HIS A 112 2.86 8.14 -23.41
CA HIS A 112 4.22 8.42 -22.98
C HIS A 112 4.36 8.65 -21.48
N ARG A 113 3.26 8.80 -20.73
CA ARG A 113 3.31 9.06 -19.29
C ARG A 113 3.75 7.81 -18.51
N ALA A 114 4.47 8.04 -17.43
CA ALA A 114 4.89 6.97 -16.54
C ALA A 114 3.65 6.35 -15.84
N PRO A 115 3.67 5.05 -15.51
CA PRO A 115 2.55 4.39 -14.82
C PRO A 115 2.18 5.03 -13.48
N SER A 116 3.13 5.67 -12.80
CA SER A 116 2.90 6.45 -11.57
C SER A 116 2.11 7.73 -11.83
N GLN A 117 2.43 8.46 -12.92
CA GLN A 117 1.72 9.66 -13.34
C GLN A 117 0.28 9.32 -13.72
N LEU A 118 0.08 8.28 -14.55
CA LEU A 118 -1.25 7.81 -14.93
C LEU A 118 -2.09 7.43 -13.70
N ARG A 119 -1.48 6.78 -12.70
CA ARG A 119 -2.19 6.43 -11.46
C ARG A 119 -2.57 7.68 -10.65
N ALA A 120 -1.70 8.68 -10.58
CA ALA A 120 -1.98 9.94 -9.91
C ALA A 120 -3.12 10.71 -10.61
N ASP A 121 -3.12 10.76 -11.94
CA ASP A 121 -4.18 11.38 -12.75
C ASP A 121 -5.53 10.68 -12.52
N VAL A 122 -5.54 9.34 -12.58
CA VAL A 122 -6.75 8.53 -12.34
C VAL A 122 -7.28 8.74 -10.92
N LEU A 123 -6.41 8.73 -9.91
CA LEU A 123 -6.82 8.97 -8.52
C LEU A 123 -7.42 10.36 -8.36
N SER A 124 -6.78 11.39 -8.92
CA SER A 124 -7.26 12.78 -8.85
C SER A 124 -8.61 12.94 -9.54
N ALA A 125 -8.76 12.39 -10.75
CA ALA A 125 -10.03 12.40 -11.47
C ALA A 125 -11.15 11.70 -10.70
N ALA A 126 -10.87 10.56 -10.07
CA ALA A 126 -11.85 9.82 -9.27
C ALA A 126 -12.31 10.60 -8.03
N LEU A 127 -11.40 11.33 -7.37
CA LEU A 127 -11.70 12.17 -6.21
C LEU A 127 -12.50 13.42 -6.59
N LEU A 128 -12.19 14.05 -7.73
CA LEU A 128 -12.85 15.28 -8.19
C LEU A 128 -14.22 15.03 -8.83
N THR A 129 -14.41 13.89 -9.49
CA THR A 129 -15.66 13.57 -10.23
C THR A 129 -16.68 12.82 -9.34
N GLY A 130 -16.41 12.68 -8.05
CA GLY A 130 -17.35 12.09 -7.09
C GLY A 130 -17.69 10.63 -7.41
N GLY A 131 -16.71 9.74 -7.50
CA GLY A 131 -16.91 8.27 -7.44
C GLY A 131 -17.86 7.65 -8.48
N GLY A 132 -18.30 8.39 -9.49
CA GLY A 132 -19.16 7.88 -10.55
C GLY A 132 -18.41 6.85 -11.40
N ASN A 133 -19.02 5.69 -11.59
CA ASN A 133 -18.60 4.68 -12.54
C ASN A 133 -18.47 5.34 -13.92
N GLN A 134 -17.26 5.78 -14.29
CA GLN A 134 -16.95 6.11 -15.67
C GLN A 134 -16.87 4.77 -16.39
N ASP A 135 -18.02 4.32 -16.87
CA ASP A 135 -18.08 3.39 -17.97
C ASP A 135 -17.30 4.03 -19.13
N LEU A 136 -16.02 3.70 -19.22
CA LEU A 136 -15.16 3.96 -20.37
C LEU A 136 -15.55 2.99 -21.50
N GLN A 137 -16.84 2.88 -21.80
CA GLN A 137 -17.31 2.45 -23.11
C GLN A 137 -17.35 3.70 -24.00
N GLY A 138 -16.39 3.76 -24.92
CA GLY A 138 -16.51 4.43 -26.21
C GLY A 138 -16.77 5.94 -26.19
N GLY A 139 -15.72 6.73 -26.40
CA GLY A 139 -15.84 7.92 -27.23
C GLY A 139 -16.00 9.28 -26.54
N ASN A 140 -15.42 9.51 -25.36
CA ASN A 140 -15.27 10.88 -24.87
C ASN A 140 -13.81 11.21 -24.56
N LYS A 141 -13.23 12.12 -25.36
CA LYS A 141 -11.90 12.68 -25.14
C LYS A 141 -11.92 13.51 -23.86
N PRO A 142 -10.90 13.43 -22.98
CA PRO A 142 -10.80 14.31 -21.83
C PRO A 142 -10.70 15.78 -22.29
N PRO A 143 -11.19 16.75 -21.50
CA PRO A 143 -11.12 18.15 -21.85
C PRO A 143 -9.64 18.55 -22.02
N LEU A 144 -9.32 19.01 -23.22
CA LEU A 144 -8.03 19.61 -23.54
C LEU A 144 -7.84 20.81 -22.61
N TRP A 145 -6.89 20.71 -21.69
CA TRP A 145 -6.46 21.85 -20.91
C TRP A 145 -5.94 22.92 -21.87
N PRO A 146 -6.38 24.19 -21.75
CA PRO A 146 -5.98 25.23 -22.68
C PRO A 146 -4.47 25.42 -22.61
N HIS A 147 -3.81 25.20 -23.74
CA HIS A 147 -2.39 25.49 -23.90
C HIS A 147 -2.17 26.97 -23.59
N VAL A 148 -1.37 27.23 -22.55
CA VAL A 148 -0.74 28.52 -22.32
C VAL A 148 0.13 28.81 -23.54
N ARG A 149 -0.39 29.65 -24.45
CA ARG A 149 0.42 30.29 -25.50
C ARG A 149 1.25 31.36 -24.82
N ASN A 150 2.52 31.06 -24.57
CA ASN A 150 3.47 32.10 -24.19
C ASN A 150 3.99 32.77 -25.47
N ARG A 151 3.87 34.09 -25.51
CA ARG A 151 4.41 35.00 -26.53
C ARG A 151 5.71 35.57 -26.00
#